data_AF-A0A1Q3P816-F1
#
_entry.id   AF-A0A1Q3P816-F1
#
_cell.length_a   1.000
_cell.length_b   1.000
_cell.length_c   1.000
_cell.angle_alpha   90.00
_cell.angle_beta   90.00
_cell.angle_gamma   90.00
#
_symmetry.space_group_name_H-M   'P 1'
#
loop_
_entity.id
_entity.type
_entity.pdbx_description
1 polymer ?
#
loop_
_entity_poly.entity_id
_entity_poly.type
_entity_poly.pdbx_seq_one_letter_code
_entity_poly.pdbx_strand_id
1 'polypeptide(L)'
;MKQIKNEKKSSKDIFSIVRDAIKEVDRGLFFIADHNKQAYNVIKSLEMSGFMIVPKSPNDDMLAAGKERISYGLTSSKDLVKQIYESMINVI
;
A
#
# COMPACT_ATOMS: atom_id res chain seq x y z
N MET A 1 26.90 -27.89 7.74
CA MET A 1 26.28 -26.55 7.64
C MET A 1 24.77 -26.73 7.49
N LYS A 2 23.98 -26.23 8.44
CA LYS A 2 22.50 -26.31 8.41
C LYS A 2 21.97 -25.29 7.39
N GLN A 3 21.20 -25.75 6.41
CA GLN A 3 20.43 -24.87 5.54
C GLN A 3 19.34 -24.20 6.36
N ILE A 4 19.46 -22.89 6.56
CA ILE A 4 18.39 -22.07 7.12
C ILE A 4 17.32 -21.98 6.03
N LYS A 5 16.27 -22.78 6.16
CA LYS A 5 15.02 -22.60 5.43
C LYS A 5 14.40 -21.29 5.91
N ASN A 6 14.80 -20.18 5.29
CA ASN A 6 14.16 -18.89 5.54
C ASN A 6 12.72 -18.98 5.07
N GLU A 7 11.83 -18.77 6.02
CA GLU A 7 10.39 -18.90 5.95
C GLU A 7 9.83 -18.01 4.83
N LYS A 8 9.43 -18.61 3.71
CA LYS A 8 8.55 -17.96 2.74
C LYS A 8 7.13 -17.88 3.33
N LYS A 9 6.91 -16.96 4.28
CA LYS A 9 5.58 -16.38 4.48
C LYS A 9 5.48 -15.21 3.50
N SER A 10 5.38 -15.55 2.21
CA SER A 10 5.24 -14.55 1.16
C SER A 10 3.92 -13.84 1.39
N SER A 11 3.94 -12.60 1.90
CA SER A 11 2.84 -11.68 1.63
C SER A 11 2.55 -11.79 0.13
N LYS A 12 1.28 -11.91 -0.24
CA LYS A 12 0.91 -11.93 -1.66
C LYS A 12 1.58 -10.73 -2.33
N ASP A 13 2.35 -10.98 -3.37
CA ASP A 13 2.94 -9.92 -4.19
C ASP A 13 1.82 -9.10 -4.83
N ILE A 14 2.02 -7.80 -5.04
CA ILE A 14 1.03 -6.87 -5.61
C ILE A 14 0.42 -7.45 -6.89
N PHE A 15 1.23 -8.06 -7.76
CA PHE A 15 0.74 -8.68 -8.99
C PHE A 15 -0.29 -9.79 -8.73
N SER A 16 -0.07 -10.60 -7.70
CA SER A 16 -1.02 -11.65 -7.33
C SER A 16 -2.31 -11.09 -6.75
N ILE A 17 -2.24 -10.00 -5.98
CA ILE A 17 -3.41 -9.31 -5.42
C ILE A 17 -4.26 -8.74 -6.55
N VAL A 18 -3.65 -7.98 -7.46
CA VAL A 18 -4.33 -7.35 -8.60
C VAL A 18 -4.99 -8.41 -9.50
N ARG A 19 -4.25 -9.45 -9.86
CA ARG A 19 -4.76 -10.55 -10.70
C ARG A 19 -5.94 -11.25 -10.05
N ASP A 20 -5.85 -11.57 -8.76
CA ASP A 20 -6.92 -12.28 -8.04
C ASP A 20 -8.18 -11.39 -7.94
N ALA A 21 -8.00 -10.09 -7.69
CA ALA A 21 -9.09 -9.12 -7.62
C ALA A 21 -9.85 -8.95 -8.94
N ILE A 22 -9.15 -8.91 -10.07
CA ILE A 22 -9.78 -8.84 -11.40
C ILE A 22 -10.56 -10.14 -11.68
N LYS A 23 -9.93 -11.30 -11.43
CA LYS A 23 -10.54 -12.62 -11.65
C LYS A 23 -11.77 -12.89 -10.79
N GLU A 24 -11.90 -12.24 -9.63
CA GLU A 24 -13.07 -12.37 -8.77
C GLU A 24 -14.31 -11.71 -9.39
N VAL A 25 -14.11 -10.54 -9.99
CA VAL A 25 -15.18 -9.75 -10.60
C VAL A 25 -15.60 -10.30 -11.96
N ASP A 26 -14.66 -10.86 -12.72
CA ASP A 26 -14.88 -11.34 -14.09
C ASP A 26 -15.56 -12.72 -14.19
N ARG A 27 -16.04 -13.30 -13.08
CA ARG A 27 -16.69 -14.63 -13.06
C ARG A 27 -18.13 -14.64 -13.61
N GLY A 28 -18.59 -13.54 -14.20
CA GLY A 28 -19.96 -13.38 -14.70
C GLY A 28 -20.23 -14.15 -16.00
N LEU A 29 -21.50 -14.58 -16.17
CA LEU A 29 -21.98 -15.45 -17.26
C LEU A 29 -21.87 -14.85 -18.69
N PHE A 30 -21.46 -13.58 -18.82
CA PHE A 30 -21.51 -12.84 -20.09
C PHE A 30 -20.20 -12.15 -20.50
N PHE A 31 -19.08 -12.35 -19.79
CA PHE A 31 -17.73 -11.86 -20.17
C PHE A 31 -17.60 -10.40 -20.64
N ILE A 32 -18.54 -9.52 -20.30
CA ILE A 32 -18.41 -8.09 -20.54
C ILE A 32 -17.55 -7.54 -19.41
N ALA A 33 -16.31 -7.17 -19.73
CA ALA A 33 -15.38 -6.59 -18.77
C ALA A 33 -15.87 -5.22 -18.31
N ASP A 34 -16.25 -5.11 -17.04
CA ASP A 34 -16.51 -3.82 -16.39
C ASP A 34 -15.21 -3.35 -15.72
N HIS A 35 -14.48 -2.51 -16.44
CA HIS A 35 -13.20 -1.98 -15.97
C HIS A 35 -13.33 -1.10 -14.72
N ASN A 36 -14.47 -0.45 -14.50
CA ASN A 36 -14.70 0.32 -13.28
C ASN A 36 -14.85 -0.61 -12.07
N LYS A 37 -15.61 -1.69 -12.25
CA LYS A 37 -15.78 -2.71 -11.20
C LYS A 37 -14.49 -3.46 -10.90
N GLN A 38 -13.69 -3.77 -11.92
CA GLN A 38 -12.35 -4.33 -11.76
C GLN A 38 -11.43 -3.39 -10.99
N ALA A 39 -11.35 -2.12 -11.40
CA ALA A 39 -10.51 -1.12 -10.75
C ALA A 39 -10.89 -0.92 -9.28
N TYR A 40 -12.19 -0.80 -9.00
CA TYR A 40 -12.69 -0.71 -7.62
C TYR A 40 -12.28 -1.93 -6.78
N ASN A 41 -12.42 -3.15 -7.31
CA ASN A 41 -12.05 -4.35 -6.56
C ASN A 41 -10.54 -4.47 -6.34
N VAL A 42 -9.73 -3.99 -7.29
CA VAL A 42 -8.27 -3.91 -7.15
C VAL A 42 -7.89 -2.97 -6.01
N ILE A 43 -8.44 -1.74 -5.99
CA ILE A 43 -8.18 -0.76 -4.93
C ILE A 43 -8.54 -1.36 -3.56
N LYS A 44 -9.74 -1.92 -3.44
CA LYS A 44 -10.21 -2.57 -2.22
C LYS A 44 -9.31 -3.72 -1.77
N SER A 45 -8.84 -4.56 -2.69
CA SER A 45 -7.97 -5.70 -2.37
C SER A 45 -6.57 -5.27 -1.94
N LEU A 46 -6.05 -4.17 -2.50
CA LEU A 46 -4.80 -3.54 -2.09
C LEU A 46 -4.92 -2.99 -0.66
N GLU A 47 -6.00 -2.27 -0.35
CA GLU A 47 -6.29 -1.75 0.99
C GLU A 47 -6.38 -2.86 2.04
N MET A 48 -7.15 -3.93 1.75
CA MET A 48 -7.25 -5.10 2.63
C MET A 48 -5.91 -5.82 2.85
N SER A 49 -4.95 -5.63 1.94
CA SER A 49 -3.61 -6.21 2.02
C SER A 49 -2.59 -5.26 2.67
N GLY A 50 -3.02 -4.11 3.17
CA GLY A 50 -2.17 -3.12 3.85
C GLY A 50 -1.45 -2.14 2.92
N PHE A 51 -1.86 -2.06 1.64
CA PHE A 51 -1.37 -1.05 0.70
C PHE A 51 -2.30 0.15 0.65
N MET A 52 -1.75 1.31 0.28
CA MET A 52 -2.50 2.54 0.06
C MET A 52 -2.04 3.17 -1.25
N ILE A 53 -2.97 3.74 -2.01
CA ILE A 53 -2.64 4.54 -3.18
C ILE A 53 -2.30 5.95 -2.71
N VAL A 54 -1.10 6.41 -3.05
CA VAL A 54 -0.59 7.74 -2.70
C VAL A 54 -0.17 8.48 -3.96
N PRO A 55 -0.24 9.83 -3.98
CA PRO A 55 0.22 10.60 -5.12
C PRO A 55 1.74 10.42 -5.32
N LYS A 56 2.18 10.49 -6.58
CA LYS A 56 3.61 10.36 -6.94
C LYS A 56 4.48 11.46 -6.31
N SER A 57 3.89 12.61 -6.03
CA SER A 57 4.52 13.72 -5.33
C SER A 57 3.58 14.17 -4.20
N PRO A 58 4.10 14.48 -3.00
CA PRO A 58 3.27 14.92 -1.90
C PRO A 58 2.61 16.26 -2.23
N ASN A 59 1.38 16.44 -1.78
CA ASN A 59 0.70 17.73 -1.82
C ASN A 59 1.10 18.59 -0.61
N ASP A 60 0.60 19.83 -0.54
CA ASP A 60 0.96 20.78 0.51
C ASP A 60 0.53 20.30 1.91
N ASP A 61 -0.63 19.64 2.02
CA ASP A 61 -1.15 19.11 3.28
C ASP A 61 -0.26 17.97 3.82
N MET A 62 0.17 17.06 2.94
CA MET A 62 1.14 16.01 3.26
C MET A 62 2.45 16.63 3.74
N LEU A 63 2.96 17.65 3.05
CA LEU A 63 4.20 18.33 3.45
C LEU A 63 4.06 19.04 4.81
N ALA A 64 2.91 19.67 5.08
CA ALA A 64 2.63 20.30 6.36
C ALA A 64 2.63 19.26 7.49
N ALA A 65 1.89 18.16 7.34
CA ALA A 65 1.84 17.07 8.31
C ALA A 65 3.22 16.42 8.55
N GLY A 66 4.03 16.27 7.50
CA GLY A 66 5.39 15.76 7.61
C GLY A 66 6.31 16.70 8.42
N LYS A 67 6.20 18.02 8.21
CA LYS A 67 7.00 19.04 8.91
C LYS A 67 6.70 19.08 10.40
N GLU A 68 5.43 18.98 10.79
CA GLU A 68 5.02 18.98 12.20
C GLU A 68 5.64 17.80 12.99
N ARG A 69 5.97 16.71 12.30
CA ARG A 69 6.57 15.53 12.91
C ARG A 69 8.10 15.61 13.05
N ILE A 70 8.74 16.66 12.53
CA ILE A 70 10.19 16.87 12.68
C ILE A 70 10.48 17.26 14.13
N SER A 71 10.76 16.27 14.97
CA SER A 71 11.24 16.47 16.33
C SER A 71 12.77 16.55 16.38
N TYR A 72 13.30 17.61 16.98
CA TYR A 72 14.73 17.74 17.27
C TYR A 72 15.05 16.96 18.57
N GLY A 73 15.90 15.93 18.51
CA GLY A 73 16.27 15.13 19.69
C GLY A 73 16.84 13.74 19.38
N LEU A 74 16.94 12.88 20.41
CA LEU A 74 17.47 11.50 20.35
C LEU A 74 16.51 10.49 19.68
N THR A 75 16.00 10.82 18.50
CA THR A 75 15.27 9.83 17.67
C THR A 75 16.25 9.25 16.65
N SER A 76 16.23 7.93 16.45
CA SER A 76 17.04 7.33 15.39
C SER A 76 16.59 7.86 14.03
N SER A 77 17.51 8.07 13.09
CA SER A 77 17.15 8.56 11.75
C SER A 77 16.10 7.68 11.07
N LYS A 78 16.13 6.36 11.34
CA LYS A 78 15.15 5.40 10.85
C LYS A 78 13.75 5.68 11.38
N ASP A 79 13.62 5.90 12.68
CA ASP A 79 12.33 6.14 13.32
C ASP A 79 11.78 7.51 12.96
N LEU A 80 12.64 8.51 12.80
CA LEU A 80 12.24 9.85 12.35
C LEU A 80 11.64 9.80 10.94
N VAL A 81 12.33 9.17 9.98
CA VAL A 81 11.84 9.05 8.59
C VAL A 81 10.52 8.28 8.55
N LYS A 82 10.41 7.19 9.32
CA LYS A 82 9.16 6.42 9.44
C LYS A 82 8.01 7.31 9.93
N GLN A 83 8.22 8.04 11.01
CA GLN A 83 7.20 8.91 11.60
C GLN A 83 6.78 10.04 10.65
N ILE A 84 7.74 10.66 9.94
CA ILE A 84 7.44 11.67 8.93
C ILE A 84 6.56 11.07 7.84
N TYR A 85 6.96 9.92 7.27
CA TYR A 85 6.20 9.24 6.22
C TYR A 85 4.78 8.87 6.68
N GLU A 86 4.64 8.28 7.87
CA GLU A 86 3.34 7.93 8.46
C GLU A 86 2.46 9.18 8.63
N SER A 87 3.03 10.30 9.10
CA SER A 87 2.31 11.58 9.20
C SER A 87 1.80 12.07 7.85
N MET A 88 2.65 11.96 6.81
CA MET A 88 2.31 12.39 5.46
C MET A 88 1.19 11.56 4.81
N ILE A 89 1.12 10.24 5.06
CA ILE A 89 0.10 9.39 4.43
C ILE A 89 -1.24 9.42 5.17
N ASN A 90 -1.26 9.78 6.46
CA ASN A 90 -2.46 9.79 7.30
C ASN A 90 -3.38 11.01 7.08
N VAL A 91 -2.99 11.95 6.21
CA VAL A 91 -3.82 13.11 5.81
C VAL A 91 -4.67 12.86 4.56
N ILE A 92 -4.56 11.69 3.94
CA ILE A 92 -5.36 11.24 2.78
C ILE A 92 -6.60 10.51 3.29
#